data_AF-A0A1I5MCH3-F1
#
_entry.id   AF-A0A1I5MCH3-F1
#
_cell.length_a   1.000
_cell.length_b   1.000
_cell.length_c   1.000
_cell.angle_alpha   90.00
_cell.angle_beta   90.00
_cell.angle_gamma   90.00
#
_symmetry.space_group_name_H-M   'P 1'
#
loop_
_entity.id
_entity.type
_entity.pdbx_description
1 polymer ?
#
loop_
_entity_poly.entity_id
_entity_poly.type
_entity_poly.pdbx_seq_one_letter_code
_entity_poly.pdbx_strand_id
1 'polypeptide(L)'
;MTLLFLLVAALAGAVVLVYEKRLKEDGISKMQNYLMQVVNDSKLLDREKMTRIIDLFTQNNYKIEDMKKNTLIVSRREFSVGAALLWLSLAGIGLIVYLVYYFLKTPESLRVDLHTGTIHAN
;
A
#
# COMPACT_ATOMS: atom_id res chain seq x y z
N MET A 1 -3.01 26.66 -7.51
CA MET A 1 -1.90 26.15 -6.68
C MET A 1 -2.15 24.74 -6.17
N THR A 2 -3.24 24.47 -5.45
CA THR A 2 -3.57 23.14 -4.87
C THR A 2 -3.62 21.99 -5.89
N LEU A 3 -4.20 22.21 -7.08
CA LEU A 3 -4.30 21.20 -8.14
C LEU A 3 -2.94 20.80 -8.73
N LEU A 4 -2.00 21.77 -8.82
CA LEU A 4 -0.64 21.53 -9.29
C LEU A 4 0.17 20.74 -8.25
N PHE A 5 -0.01 21.02 -6.97
CA PHE A 5 0.56 20.22 -5.87
C PHE A 5 0.06 18.76 -5.88
N LEU A 6 -1.24 18.54 -6.09
CA LEU A 6 -1.80 17.18 -6.16
C LEU A 6 -1.26 16.37 -7.35
N LEU A 7 -1.06 17.03 -8.49
CA LEU A 7 -0.52 16.41 -9.70
C LEU A 7 0.97 16.05 -9.53
N VAL A 8 1.76 16.96 -8.94
CA VAL A 8 3.17 16.69 -8.58
C VAL A 8 3.27 15.58 -7.55
N ALA A 9 2.42 15.56 -6.53
CA ALA A 9 2.37 14.50 -5.53
C ALA A 9 1.98 13.13 -6.14
N ALA A 10 1.07 13.11 -7.12
CA ALA A 10 0.69 11.89 -7.82
C ALA A 10 1.84 11.35 -8.68
N LEU A 11 2.51 12.22 -9.43
CA LEU A 11 3.69 11.85 -10.23
C LEU A 11 4.84 11.36 -9.34
N ALA A 12 5.13 12.07 -8.25
CA ALA A 12 6.15 11.67 -7.28
C ALA A 12 5.80 10.32 -6.64
N GLY A 13 4.55 10.12 -6.22
CA GLY A 13 4.05 8.85 -5.67
C GLY A 13 4.22 7.68 -6.65
N ALA A 14 3.90 7.90 -7.93
CA ALA A 14 4.08 6.89 -8.98
C ALA A 14 5.56 6.53 -9.20
N VAL A 15 6.46 7.53 -9.26
CA VAL A 15 7.90 7.30 -9.41
C VAL A 15 8.46 6.54 -8.21
N VAL A 16 8.08 6.94 -6.99
CA VAL A 16 8.49 6.27 -5.75
C VAL A 16 7.99 4.82 -5.73
N LEU A 17 6.76 4.54 -6.14
CA LEU A 17 6.23 3.17 -6.22
C LEU A 17 7.02 2.30 -7.19
N VAL A 18 7.35 2.82 -8.36
CA VAL A 18 8.16 2.08 -9.35
C VAL A 18 9.55 1.80 -8.77
N TYR A 19 10.14 2.77 -8.07
CA TYR A 19 11.43 2.60 -7.43
C TYR A 19 11.38 1.57 -6.27
N GLU A 20 10.39 1.67 -5.38
CA GLU A 20 10.15 0.70 -4.30
C GLU A 20 9.98 -0.73 -4.87
N LYS A 21 9.24 -0.86 -5.97
CA LYS A 21 9.06 -2.15 -6.65
C LYS A 21 10.38 -2.72 -7.16
N ARG A 22 11.20 -1.91 -7.85
CA ARG A 22 12.52 -2.34 -8.33
C ARG A 22 13.46 -2.72 -7.19
N LEU A 23 13.49 -1.91 -6.14
CA LEU A 23 14.32 -2.17 -4.96
C LEU A 23 13.93 -3.49 -4.28
N LYS A 24 12.63 -3.79 -4.26
CA LYS A 24 12.10 -5.06 -3.75
C LYS A 24 12.50 -6.25 -4.63
N GLU A 25 12.38 -6.12 -5.94
CA GLU A 25 12.82 -7.16 -6.90
C GLU A 25 14.32 -7.44 -6.77
N ASP A 26 15.15 -6.40 -6.64
CA ASP A 26 16.59 -6.54 -6.42
C ASP A 26 16.91 -7.20 -5.07
N GLY A 27 16.19 -6.83 -4.01
CA GLY A 27 16.33 -7.43 -2.68
C GLY A 27 15.98 -8.92 -2.66
N ILE A 28 14.87 -9.29 -3.31
CA ILE A 28 14.44 -10.68 -3.47
C ILE A 28 15.50 -11.46 -4.26
N SER A 29 16.02 -10.89 -5.35
CA SER A 29 17.05 -11.53 -6.17
C SER A 29 18.33 -11.80 -5.37
N LYS A 30 18.78 -10.86 -4.54
CA LYS A 30 19.93 -11.05 -3.65
C LYS A 30 19.68 -12.12 -2.59
N MET A 31 18.51 -12.13 -1.96
CA MET A 31 18.12 -13.18 -1.01
C MET A 31 18.06 -14.55 -1.68
N GLN A 32 17.48 -14.64 -2.87
CA GLN A 32 17.41 -15.89 -3.63
C GLN A 32 18.81 -16.43 -3.94
N ASN A 33 19.74 -15.57 -4.37
CA ASN A 33 21.13 -15.97 -4.62
C ASN A 33 21.81 -16.50 -3.34
N TYR A 34 21.60 -15.84 -2.21
CA TYR A 34 22.13 -16.30 -0.93
C TYR A 34 21.52 -17.65 -0.51
N LEU A 35 20.20 -17.81 -0.65
CA LEU A 35 19.51 -19.07 -0.36
C LEU A 35 20.03 -20.21 -1.23
N MET A 36 20.23 -19.98 -2.54
CA MET A 36 20.82 -20.97 -3.43
C MET A 36 22.23 -21.37 -2.99
N GLN A 37 23.06 -20.42 -2.54
CA GLN A 37 24.40 -20.72 -2.01
C GLN A 37 24.33 -21.58 -0.75
N VAL A 38 23.46 -21.25 0.21
CA VAL A 38 23.32 -22.00 1.47
C VAL A 38 22.76 -23.40 1.23
N VAL A 39 21.78 -23.55 0.34
CA VAL A 39 21.15 -24.84 0.04
C VAL A 39 22.14 -25.77 -0.69
N ASN A 40 22.91 -25.25 -1.64
CA ASN A 40 23.87 -26.01 -2.44
C ASN A 40 25.22 -26.24 -1.74
N ASP A 41 25.47 -25.62 -0.58
CA ASP A 41 26.70 -25.87 0.18
C ASP A 41 26.69 -27.29 0.75
N SER A 42 27.59 -28.13 0.24
CA SER A 42 27.75 -29.53 0.65
C SER A 42 28.49 -29.68 1.99
N LYS A 43 29.07 -28.59 2.52
CA LYS A 43 29.78 -28.60 3.80
C LYS A 43 28.85 -28.39 5.01
N LEU A 44 27.64 -27.92 4.78
CA LEU A 44 26.66 -27.63 5.83
C LEU A 44 25.73 -28.82 6.06
N LEU A 45 25.49 -29.14 7.32
CA LEU A 45 24.43 -30.08 7.72
C LEU A 45 23.04 -29.45 7.46
N ASP A 46 22.03 -30.27 7.18
CA ASP A 46 20.66 -29.78 6.90
C ASP A 46 20.11 -28.89 8.03
N ARG A 47 20.47 -29.20 9.28
CA ARG A 47 20.10 -28.40 10.45
C ARG A 47 20.77 -27.02 10.45
N GLU A 48 22.01 -26.92 10.02
CA GLU A 48 22.74 -25.65 9.93
C GLU A 48 22.23 -24.77 8.78
N LYS A 49 21.88 -25.39 7.65
CA LYS A 49 21.20 -24.71 6.54
C LYS A 49 19.89 -24.10 7.02
N MET A 50 19.09 -24.87 7.75
CA MET A 50 17.82 -24.40 8.28
C MET A 50 18.00 -23.22 9.23
N THR A 51 18.95 -23.29 10.17
CA THR A 51 19.24 -22.18 11.10
C THR A 51 19.66 -20.92 10.35
N ARG A 52 20.56 -21.02 9.36
CA ARG A 52 20.99 -19.85 8.57
C ARG A 52 19.85 -19.21 7.77
N ILE A 53 18.94 -20.03 7.25
CA ILE A 53 17.76 -19.55 6.53
C ILE A 53 16.83 -18.80 7.49
N ILE A 54 16.55 -19.36 8.67
CA ILE A 54 15.74 -18.71 9.72
C ILE A 54 16.39 -17.39 10.16
N ASP A 55 17.70 -17.37 10.41
CA ASP A 55 18.43 -16.18 10.83
C ASP A 55 18.37 -15.09 9.76
N LEU A 56 18.52 -15.43 8.48
CA LEU A 56 18.40 -14.48 7.37
C LEU A 56 17.04 -13.77 7.38
N PHE A 57 15.95 -14.51 7.49
CA PHE A 57 14.60 -13.92 7.50
C PHE A 57 14.35 -13.11 8.78
N THR A 58 14.83 -13.58 9.93
CA THR A 58 14.71 -12.89 11.21
C THR A 58 15.47 -11.55 11.19
N GLN A 59 16.71 -11.53 10.69
CA GLN A 59 17.52 -10.31 10.55
C GLN A 59 16.90 -9.30 9.59
N ASN A 60 16.19 -9.76 8.56
CA ASN A 60 15.49 -8.90 7.60
C ASN A 60 14.08 -8.49 8.07
N ASN A 61 13.73 -8.71 9.34
CA ASN A 61 12.42 -8.39 9.92
C ASN A 61 11.24 -9.08 9.25
N TYR A 62 11.45 -10.27 8.69
CA TYR A 62 10.36 -11.14 8.27
C TYR A 62 9.86 -11.95 9.46
N LYS A 63 8.54 -12.06 9.58
CA LYS A 63 7.87 -12.94 10.53
C LYS A 63 7.67 -14.30 9.88
N ILE A 64 8.08 -15.36 10.56
CA ILE A 64 7.80 -16.73 10.12
C ILE A 64 6.36 -17.05 10.52
N GLU A 65 5.51 -17.33 9.54
CA GLU A 65 4.09 -17.64 9.76
C GLU A 65 3.83 -19.14 9.86
N ASP A 66 4.47 -19.92 8.99
CA ASP A 66 4.33 -21.37 8.95
C ASP A 66 5.62 -22.02 8.44
N MET A 67 5.91 -23.21 8.95
CA MET A 67 7.08 -24.00 8.58
C MET A 67 6.68 -25.45 8.37
N LYS A 68 6.56 -25.84 7.10
CA LYS A 68 6.35 -27.23 6.68
C LYS A 68 7.66 -27.82 6.17
N LYS A 69 7.77 -29.16 6.13
CA LYS A 69 8.99 -29.91 5.76
C LYS A 69 9.74 -29.36 4.53
N ASN A 70 9.03 -28.82 3.54
CA ASN A 70 9.62 -28.28 2.30
C ASN A 70 9.30 -26.79 2.03
N THR A 71 8.54 -26.12 2.88
CA THR A 71 8.07 -24.75 2.62
C THR A 71 8.10 -23.91 3.87
N LEU A 72 8.75 -22.74 3.77
CA LEU A 72 8.79 -21.73 4.81
C LEU A 72 7.97 -20.52 4.33
N ILE A 73 6.89 -20.21 5.05
CA ILE A 73 6.06 -19.04 4.77
C ILE A 73 6.53 -17.91 5.68
N VAL A 74 6.98 -16.83 5.05
CA VAL A 74 7.44 -15.63 5.73
C VAL A 74 6.65 -14.42 5.25
N SER A 75 6.29 -13.54 6.18
CA SER A 75 5.60 -12.30 5.88
C SER A 75 6.33 -11.09 6.46
N ARG A 76 6.28 -9.98 5.75
CA ARG A 76 6.79 -8.69 6.23
C ARG A 76 5.75 -7.63 5.91
N ARG A 77 5.35 -6.85 6.91
CA ARG A 77 4.55 -5.64 6.68
C ARG A 77 5.48 -4.54 6.21
N GLU A 78 5.27 -4.07 4.99
CA GLU A 78 6.00 -2.95 4.41
C GLU A 78 5.02 -1.80 4.23
N PHE A 79 5.41 -0.62 4.71
CA PHE A 79 4.68 0.61 4.44
C PHE A 79 5.26 1.22 3.15
N SER A 80 4.43 1.33 2.12
CA SER A 80 4.82 1.97 0.86
C SER A 80 4.51 3.46 0.93
N VAL A 81 5.55 4.29 0.89
CA VAL A 81 5.41 5.75 0.90
C VAL A 81 4.76 6.21 -0.40
N GLY A 82 5.11 5.56 -1.52
CA GLY A 82 4.51 5.86 -2.81
C GLY A 82 3.01 5.55 -2.85
N ALA A 83 2.57 4.44 -2.25
CA ALA A 83 1.14 4.12 -2.14
C ALA A 83 0.40 5.16 -1.28
N ALA A 84 1.00 5.59 -0.17
CA ALA A 84 0.43 6.63 0.69
C ALA A 84 0.26 7.97 -0.05
N LEU A 85 1.25 8.38 -0.84
CA LEU A 85 1.20 9.59 -1.66
C LEU A 85 0.10 9.51 -2.72
N LEU A 86 -0.03 8.37 -3.42
CA LEU A 86 -1.12 8.18 -4.38
C LEU A 86 -2.50 8.25 -3.73
N TRP A 87 -2.67 7.62 -2.57
CA TRP A 87 -3.93 7.68 -1.82
C TRP A 87 -4.29 9.10 -1.40
N LEU A 88 -3.31 9.89 -0.95
CA LEU A 88 -3.50 11.30 -0.63
C LEU A 88 -3.93 12.12 -1.86
N SER A 89 -3.27 11.92 -2.99
CA SER A 89 -3.63 12.60 -4.24
C SER A 89 -5.05 12.25 -4.70
N LEU A 90 -5.42 10.97 -4.65
CA LEU A 90 -6.76 10.48 -4.98
C LEU A 90 -7.82 11.09 -4.06
N ALA A 91 -7.58 11.09 -2.75
CA ALA A 91 -8.48 11.70 -1.77
C ALA A 91 -8.64 13.20 -2.02
N GLY A 92 -7.55 13.91 -2.35
CA GLY A 92 -7.58 15.34 -2.66
C GLY A 92 -8.39 15.65 -3.92
N ILE A 93 -8.24 14.86 -4.99
CA ILE A 93 -9.05 15.02 -6.21
C ILE A 93 -10.52 14.71 -5.91
N GLY A 94 -10.80 13.63 -5.18
CA GLY A 94 -12.16 13.27 -4.78
C GLY A 94 -12.86 14.37 -3.98
N LEU A 95 -12.13 15.02 -3.06
CA LEU A 95 -12.64 16.17 -2.31
C LEU A 95 -13.00 17.34 -3.23
N ILE A 96 -12.15 17.67 -4.19
CA ILE A 96 -12.41 18.77 -5.15
C ILE A 96 -13.67 18.47 -5.96
N VAL A 97 -13.78 17.24 -6.50
CA VAL A 97 -14.97 16.81 -7.25
C VAL A 97 -16.22 16.89 -6.38
N TYR A 98 -16.15 16.42 -5.14
CA TYR A 98 -17.26 16.49 -4.19
C TYR A 98 -17.68 17.94 -3.90
N LEU A 99 -16.73 18.85 -3.68
CA LEU A 99 -17.03 20.26 -3.45
C LEU A 99 -17.71 20.90 -4.67
N VAL A 100 -17.21 20.63 -5.88
CA VAL A 100 -17.84 21.11 -7.12
C VAL A 100 -19.26 20.58 -7.25
N TYR A 101 -19.48 19.28 -7.00
CA TYR A 101 -20.81 18.68 -6.97
C TYR A 101 -21.71 19.34 -5.92
N TYR A 102 -21.20 19.57 -4.72
CA TYR A 102 -21.93 20.20 -3.62
C TYR A 102 -22.38 21.63 -3.98
N PHE A 103 -21.52 22.44 -4.61
CA PHE A 103 -21.87 23.79 -5.05
C PHE A 103 -22.83 23.81 -6.24
N LEU A 104 -22.80 22.79 -7.10
CA LEU A 104 -23.76 22.62 -8.20
C LEU A 104 -25.13 22.13 -7.70
N LYS A 105 -25.18 21.47 -6.55
CA LYS A 105 -26.44 21.00 -5.97
C LYS A 105 -27.25 22.21 -5.49
N THR A 106 -28.34 22.51 -6.20
CA THR A 106 -29.29 23.54 -5.78
C THR A 106 -29.89 23.17 -4.42
N PRO A 107 -29.98 24.11 -3.47
CA PRO A 107 -30.62 23.85 -2.19
C PRO A 107 -32.09 23.49 -2.41
N GLU A 108 -32.53 22.35 -1.86
CA GLU A 108 -33.93 21.97 -1.86
C GLU A 108 -34.70 22.95 -0.96
N SER A 109 -35.56 23.76 -1.58
CA SER A 109 -36.45 24.65 -0.83
C SER A 109 -37.73 23.90 -0.50
N LEU A 110 -37.99 23.69 0.79
CA LEU A 110 -39.28 23.21 1.26
C LEU A 110 -40.21 24.40 1.49
N ARG A 111 -41.38 24.40 0.85
CA ARG A 111 -42.48 25.32 1.21
C ARG A 111 -43.34 24.64 2.26
N VAL A 112 -43.35 25.19 3.46
CA VAL A 112 -44.15 24.70 4.59
C VAL A 112 -45.33 25.64 4.79
N ASP A 113 -46.55 25.10 4.68
CA ASP A 113 -47.77 25.84 5.02
C ASP A 113 -48.04 25.71 6.52
N LEU A 114 -47.95 26.82 7.24
CA LEU A 114 -48.09 26.86 8.70
C LEU A 114 -49.55 26.72 9.18
N HIS A 115 -50.53 26.81 8.28
CA HIS A 115 -51.95 26.68 8.62
C HIS A 115 -52.48 25.27 8.41
N THR A 116 -51.96 24.56 7.40
CA THR A 116 -52.39 23.20 7.06
C THR A 116 -51.39 22.14 7.52
N GLY A 117 -50.14 22.53 7.82
CA GLY A 117 -49.06 21.62 8.21
C GLY A 117 -48.49 20.82 7.04
N THR A 118 -48.86 21.12 5.80
CA THR A 118 -48.39 20.39 4.61
C THR A 118 -47.06 20.92 4.10
N ILE A 119 -46.19 20.01 3.65
CA ILE A 119 -44.86 20.32 3.11
C ILE A 119 -44.87 20.04 1.60
N HIS A 120 -44.49 21.04 0.81
CA HIS A 120 -44.24 20.89 -0.61
C HIS A 120 -42.73 21.01 -0.86
N ALA A 121 -42.11 19.92 -1.26
CA ALA A 121 -40.74 19.94 -1.79
C ALA A 121 -40.79 20.40 -3.26
N ASN A 122 -39.87 21.29 -3.63
CA ASN A 122 -39.71 21.78 -5.00
C ASN A 122 -38.47 21.17 -5.65
#